data_AF-A0A8H6U2D5-F1
#
_entry.id   AF-A0A8H6U2D5-F1
#
_cell.length_a   1.000
_cell.length_b   1.000
_cell.length_c   1.000
_cell.angle_alpha   90.00
_cell.angle_beta   90.00
_cell.angle_gamma   90.00
#
_symmetry.space_group_name_H-M   'P 1'
#
loop_
_entity.id
_entity.type
_entity.pdbx_description
1 polymer ?
#
loop_
_entity_poly.entity_id
_entity_poly.type
_entity_poly.pdbx_seq_one_letter_code
_entity_poly.pdbx_strand_id
1 'polypeptide(L)'
;MVLGFPAPLTTPLTTAQAPYTDHNEEQPLVRPYTDEEPGASPQMEVALGGARNFKGLPTDPMTGEREWSNGTLSCLADPLTFVAAWFTPCFVYGRNRARVRTLETTGQVNMHPLDGVVSGDSALHVLGSIFGCAPCVVMRGRAHTRRRYGIAGNGCGDCCVACCCHPCALTQESLEIELEEQSIGDGHAGSWGAMVAGKR
;
A
#
# COMPACT_ATOMS: atom_id res chain seq x y z
N MET A 1 42.12 -55.90 60.87
CA MET A 1 41.20 -56.98 60.44
C MET A 1 40.89 -56.74 58.97
N VAL A 2 41.31 -57.65 58.09
CA VAL A 2 41.19 -57.50 56.63
C VAL A 2 40.10 -58.43 56.14
N LEU A 3 39.13 -57.93 55.36
CA LEU A 3 38.43 -58.55 54.23
C LEU A 3 37.77 -57.37 53.46
N GLY A 4 37.66 -57.32 52.13
CA GLY A 4 37.87 -58.35 51.11
C GLY A 4 36.62 -58.44 50.23
N PHE A 5 36.64 -57.83 49.03
CA PHE A 5 35.57 -57.91 48.01
C PHE A 5 35.32 -59.35 47.55
N PRO A 6 34.10 -59.71 47.05
CA PRO A 6 33.95 -59.80 45.58
C PRO A 6 32.55 -59.57 44.96
N ALA A 7 32.57 -59.21 43.66
CA ALA A 7 31.73 -59.62 42.51
C ALA A 7 30.17 -59.53 42.48
N PRO A 8 29.57 -59.12 41.33
CA PRO A 8 28.14 -59.26 41.02
C PRO A 8 27.80 -60.12 39.76
N LEU A 9 26.61 -60.75 39.76
CA LEU A 9 25.89 -61.49 38.68
C LEU A 9 24.40 -61.63 39.15
N THR A 10 23.31 -61.74 38.36
CA THR A 10 22.97 -61.59 36.91
C THR A 10 21.44 -61.34 36.76
N THR A 11 20.95 -60.98 35.55
CA THR A 11 19.50 -60.97 35.16
C THR A 11 19.21 -62.04 34.09
N PRO A 12 17.98 -62.61 33.95
CA PRO A 12 17.11 -62.22 32.81
C PRO A 12 15.56 -62.45 32.94
N LEU A 13 14.85 -62.20 31.83
CA LEU A 13 13.41 -62.24 31.48
C LEU A 13 12.53 -63.45 31.89
N THR A 14 11.20 -63.25 31.88
CA THR A 14 10.18 -64.14 31.23
C THR A 14 8.86 -63.40 30.91
N THR A 15 8.19 -63.82 29.84
CA THR A 15 6.97 -63.22 29.22
C THR A 15 5.70 -64.03 29.51
N ALA A 16 4.51 -63.41 29.51
CA ALA A 16 3.22 -64.09 29.30
C ALA A 16 2.18 -63.18 28.62
N GLN A 17 1.41 -63.72 27.67
CA GLN A 17 0.40 -63.01 26.85
C GLN A 17 -1.05 -63.27 27.33
N ALA A 18 -1.96 -62.38 26.98
CA ALA A 18 -3.40 -62.47 27.27
C ALA A 18 -4.18 -63.28 26.19
N PRO A 19 -5.34 -63.89 26.53
CA PRO A 19 -6.16 -64.65 25.59
C PRO A 19 -7.12 -63.78 24.74
N TYR A 20 -7.51 -64.34 23.60
CA TYR A 20 -8.40 -63.78 22.57
C TYR A 20 -9.85 -64.23 22.75
N THR A 21 -10.82 -63.33 22.52
CA THR A 21 -12.20 -63.70 22.16
C THR A 21 -12.73 -62.78 21.07
N ASP A 22 -13.19 -63.40 20.00
CA ASP A 22 -13.83 -62.83 18.80
C ASP A 22 -15.31 -62.52 19.06
N HIS A 23 -15.80 -61.34 18.68
CA HIS A 23 -17.23 -61.15 18.38
C HIS A 23 -17.48 -59.98 17.40
N ASN A 24 -17.67 -60.37 16.14
CA ASN A 24 -18.59 -59.76 15.15
C ASN A 24 -18.27 -58.36 14.56
N GLU A 25 -18.57 -58.27 13.28
CA GLU A 25 -18.16 -57.23 12.35
C GLU A 25 -19.22 -56.12 12.24
N GLU A 26 -18.99 -54.96 12.84
CA GLU A 26 -19.73 -53.73 12.54
C GLU A 26 -18.94 -52.86 11.53
N GLN A 27 -19.41 -52.83 10.28
CA GLN A 27 -18.84 -51.95 9.26
C GLN A 27 -19.21 -50.48 9.57
N PRO A 28 -18.23 -49.55 9.66
CA PRO A 28 -18.55 -48.14 9.84
C PRO A 28 -19.19 -47.59 8.56
N LEU A 29 -20.33 -46.90 8.71
CA LEU A 29 -21.04 -46.23 7.63
C LEU A 29 -20.15 -45.21 6.92
N VAL A 30 -19.70 -45.56 5.72
CA VAL A 30 -19.01 -44.62 4.81
C VAL A 30 -20.02 -43.58 4.36
N ARG A 31 -19.90 -42.34 4.85
CA ARG A 31 -20.61 -41.21 4.25
C ARG A 31 -20.09 -41.03 2.82
N PRO A 32 -20.95 -40.90 1.80
CA PRO A 32 -20.52 -40.41 0.50
C PRO A 32 -19.90 -39.03 0.70
N TYR A 33 -18.65 -38.85 0.26
CA TYR A 33 -18.09 -37.52 0.10
C TYR A 33 -18.75 -36.93 -1.15
N THR A 34 -19.61 -35.93 -0.98
CA THR A 34 -20.03 -35.10 -2.09
C THR A 34 -18.90 -34.13 -2.38
N ASP A 35 -18.16 -34.39 -3.47
CA ASP A 35 -17.28 -33.41 -4.11
C ASP A 35 -18.12 -32.26 -4.69
N GLU A 36 -18.72 -31.45 -3.82
CA GLU A 36 -19.09 -30.08 -4.20
C GLU A 36 -17.79 -29.29 -4.30
N GLU A 37 -17.23 -29.27 -5.51
CA GLU A 37 -16.24 -28.27 -5.89
C GLU A 37 -16.80 -26.89 -5.46
N PRO A 38 -16.07 -26.08 -4.67
CA PRO A 38 -16.51 -24.74 -4.36
C PRO A 38 -16.49 -23.95 -5.67
N GLY A 39 -17.66 -23.89 -6.31
CA GLY A 39 -17.83 -23.38 -7.66
C GLY A 39 -17.17 -22.02 -7.78
N ALA A 40 -16.27 -21.89 -8.77
CA ALA A 40 -15.40 -20.74 -8.93
C ALA A 40 -16.20 -19.45 -8.74
N SER A 41 -15.94 -18.76 -7.63
CA SER A 41 -16.54 -17.46 -7.37
C SER A 41 -16.25 -16.57 -8.59
N PRO A 42 -17.22 -15.78 -9.06
CA PRO A 42 -17.00 -14.90 -10.20
C PRO A 42 -15.74 -14.11 -9.90
N GLN A 43 -14.75 -14.26 -10.79
CA GLN A 43 -13.40 -13.80 -10.55
C GLN A 43 -13.50 -12.33 -10.19
N MET A 44 -13.05 -11.95 -9.00
CA MET A 44 -12.97 -10.55 -8.63
C MET A 44 -12.08 -9.92 -9.70
N GLU A 45 -12.69 -9.18 -10.63
CA GLU A 45 -11.96 -8.35 -11.55
C GLU A 45 -11.29 -7.30 -10.67
N VAL A 46 -10.03 -7.58 -10.34
CA VAL A 46 -9.18 -6.67 -9.59
C VAL A 46 -8.98 -5.48 -10.52
N ALA A 47 -9.88 -4.50 -10.40
CA ALA A 47 -9.89 -3.29 -11.20
C ALA A 47 -8.46 -2.75 -11.23
N LEU A 48 -7.90 -2.70 -12.44
CA LEU A 48 -6.47 -2.61 -12.67
C LEU A 48 -5.93 -1.32 -12.04
N GLY A 49 -5.45 -1.41 -10.80
CA GLY A 49 -5.07 -0.25 -9.99
C GLY A 49 -5.32 -0.37 -8.48
N GLY A 50 -6.32 -1.11 -7.99
CA GLY A 50 -6.59 -1.24 -6.54
C GLY A 50 -6.60 0.11 -5.79
N ALA A 51 -5.88 0.22 -4.67
CA ALA A 51 -5.69 1.46 -3.90
C ALA A 51 -5.19 2.67 -4.73
N ARG A 52 -4.52 2.42 -5.87
CA ARG A 52 -3.92 3.44 -6.75
C ARG A 52 -4.86 3.93 -7.86
N ASN A 53 -6.08 3.40 -7.92
CA ASN A 53 -7.15 3.84 -8.82
C ASN A 53 -8.48 3.93 -8.05
N PHE A 54 -8.52 4.74 -6.98
CA PHE A 54 -9.69 4.90 -6.11
C PHE A 54 -10.98 5.27 -6.86
N LYS A 55 -10.89 6.05 -7.95
CA LYS A 55 -12.05 6.41 -8.79
C LYS A 55 -12.49 5.32 -9.77
N GLY A 56 -11.80 4.16 -9.81
CA GLY A 56 -12.12 3.06 -10.72
C GLY A 56 -12.08 3.45 -12.21
N LEU A 57 -11.18 4.36 -12.59
CA LEU A 57 -11.10 4.85 -13.97
C LEU A 57 -10.67 3.74 -14.92
N PRO A 58 -11.22 3.70 -16.15
CA PRO A 58 -10.85 2.69 -17.14
C PRO A 58 -9.37 2.85 -17.53
N THR A 59 -8.67 1.72 -17.57
CA THR A 59 -7.31 1.60 -18.12
C THR A 59 -7.37 1.19 -19.58
N ASP A 60 -6.48 1.73 -20.39
CA ASP A 60 -6.27 1.34 -21.79
C ASP A 60 -5.84 -0.15 -21.87
N PRO A 61 -6.51 -1.00 -22.66
CA PRO A 61 -6.21 -2.44 -22.71
C PRO A 61 -4.84 -2.82 -23.32
N MET A 62 -4.17 -1.91 -24.02
CA MET A 62 -2.88 -2.16 -24.67
C MET A 62 -1.69 -1.70 -23.81
N THR A 63 -1.85 -0.59 -23.11
CA THR A 63 -0.78 0.02 -22.29
C THR A 63 -0.94 -0.26 -20.79
N GLY A 64 -2.16 -0.56 -20.32
CA GLY A 64 -2.48 -0.65 -18.90
C GLY A 64 -2.53 0.71 -18.19
N GLU A 65 -2.38 1.83 -18.92
CA GLU A 65 -2.39 3.17 -18.36
C GLU A 65 -3.81 3.77 -18.33
N ARG A 66 -4.07 4.72 -17.43
CA ARG A 66 -5.32 5.48 -17.31
C ARG A 66 -5.10 6.99 -17.43
N GLU A 67 -6.18 7.75 -17.51
CA GLU A 67 -6.13 9.21 -17.36
C GLU A 67 -5.96 9.66 -15.89
N TRP A 68 -5.57 10.94 -15.72
CA TRP A 68 -5.51 11.58 -14.40
C TRP A 68 -6.89 11.61 -13.72
N SER A 69 -6.94 11.44 -12.40
CA SER A 69 -8.22 11.42 -11.66
C SER A 69 -8.92 12.77 -11.62
N ASN A 70 -8.16 13.86 -11.79
CA ASN A 70 -8.67 15.23 -11.86
C ASN A 70 -7.94 15.96 -13.00
N GLY A 71 -8.64 16.80 -13.77
CA GLY A 71 -8.04 17.53 -14.90
C GLY A 71 -6.95 18.52 -14.47
N THR A 72 -5.99 18.80 -15.36
CA THR A 72 -4.83 19.69 -15.08
C THR A 72 -5.23 21.11 -14.68
N LEU A 73 -6.36 21.62 -15.17
CA LEU A 73 -6.92 22.92 -14.79
C LEU A 73 -8.03 22.83 -13.73
N SER A 74 -8.29 21.64 -13.20
CA SER A 74 -9.25 21.41 -12.09
C SER A 74 -8.63 21.72 -10.71
N CYS A 75 -7.56 22.50 -10.66
CA CYS A 75 -6.83 22.87 -9.44
C CYS A 75 -7.67 23.65 -8.43
N LEU A 76 -8.79 24.25 -8.83
CA LEU A 76 -9.77 24.85 -7.91
C LEU A 76 -10.63 23.81 -7.14
N ALA A 77 -10.47 22.50 -7.42
CA ALA A 77 -11.05 21.43 -6.61
C ALA A 77 -10.42 21.34 -5.22
N ASP A 78 -9.16 21.75 -5.06
CA ASP A 78 -8.54 22.05 -3.77
C ASP A 78 -7.95 23.48 -3.80
N PRO A 79 -8.77 24.49 -3.49
CA PRO A 79 -8.35 25.88 -3.55
C PRO A 79 -7.28 26.22 -2.50
N LEU A 80 -7.21 25.48 -1.38
CA LEU A 80 -6.23 25.72 -0.33
C LEU A 80 -4.85 25.25 -0.75
N THR A 81 -4.73 24.03 -1.30
CA THR A 81 -3.46 23.57 -1.87
C THR A 81 -3.06 24.39 -3.09
N PHE A 82 -4.00 24.82 -3.93
CA PHE A 82 -3.69 25.72 -5.06
C PHE A 82 -3.10 27.06 -4.60
N VAL A 83 -3.70 27.71 -3.60
CA VAL A 83 -3.17 28.95 -3.02
C VAL A 83 -1.81 28.71 -2.35
N ALA A 84 -1.65 27.62 -1.59
CA ALA A 84 -0.37 27.24 -0.99
C ALA A 84 0.70 26.95 -2.05
N ALA A 85 0.33 26.37 -3.20
CA ALA A 85 1.24 26.11 -4.31
C ALA A 85 1.60 27.39 -5.09
N TRP A 86 0.75 28.42 -5.04
CA TRP A 86 1.03 29.73 -5.62
C TRP A 86 2.07 30.51 -4.79
N PHE A 87 1.88 30.59 -3.48
CA PHE A 87 2.76 31.37 -2.59
C PHE A 87 3.99 30.60 -2.07
N THR A 88 3.86 29.27 -1.90
CA THR A 88 4.89 28.39 -1.32
C THR A 88 5.04 27.08 -2.10
N PRO A 89 5.35 27.11 -3.41
CA PRO A 89 5.41 25.91 -4.26
C PRO A 89 6.42 24.87 -3.76
N CYS A 90 7.53 25.29 -3.16
CA CYS A 90 8.54 24.39 -2.61
C CYS A 90 8.02 23.55 -1.42
N PHE A 91 7.15 24.12 -0.58
CA PHE A 91 6.55 23.43 0.56
C PHE A 91 5.51 22.40 0.09
N VAL A 92 4.67 22.76 -0.89
CA VAL A 92 3.71 21.81 -1.49
C VAL A 92 4.44 20.69 -2.22
N TYR A 93 5.48 21.00 -3.00
CA TYR A 93 6.32 19.99 -3.64
C TYR A 93 6.95 19.03 -2.61
N GLY A 94 7.60 19.57 -1.57
CA GLY A 94 8.24 18.76 -0.53
C GLY A 94 7.25 17.88 0.24
N ARG A 95 6.08 18.41 0.61
CA ARG A 95 4.99 17.66 1.25
C ARG A 95 4.45 16.55 0.34
N ASN A 96 4.23 16.81 -0.94
CA ASN A 96 3.81 15.78 -1.90
C ASN A 96 4.86 14.66 -2.00
N ARG A 97 6.16 15.00 -2.01
CA ARG A 97 7.24 14.00 -2.00
C ARG A 97 7.28 13.17 -0.72
N ALA A 98 7.09 13.78 0.44
CA ALA A 98 7.03 13.05 1.70
C ALA A 98 5.82 12.10 1.77
N ARG A 99 4.62 12.55 1.35
CA ARG A 99 3.43 11.70 1.27
C ARG A 99 3.66 10.47 0.38
N VAL A 100 4.12 10.67 -0.86
CA VAL A 100 4.42 9.56 -1.78
C VAL A 100 5.52 8.65 -1.22
N ARG A 101 6.60 9.20 -0.65
CA ARG A 101 7.67 8.38 -0.04
C ARG A 101 7.15 7.50 1.10
N THR A 102 6.26 8.01 1.95
CA THR A 102 5.64 7.21 3.02
C THR A 102 4.76 6.11 2.42
N LEU A 103 3.90 6.44 1.45
CA LEU A 103 3.09 5.46 0.71
C LEU A 103 3.91 4.44 -0.10
N GLU A 104 5.15 4.75 -0.46
CA GLU A 104 6.11 3.84 -1.11
C GLU A 104 6.82 2.90 -0.13
N THR A 105 7.19 3.41 1.04
CA THR A 105 8.06 2.71 1.99
C THR A 105 7.30 1.94 3.08
N THR A 106 6.13 2.45 3.51
CA THR A 106 5.32 1.84 4.57
C THR A 106 3.96 1.33 4.09
N GLY A 107 3.46 1.82 2.94
CA GLY A 107 2.08 1.55 2.49
C GLY A 107 1.02 2.13 3.44
N GLN A 108 1.37 3.17 4.21
CA GLN A 108 0.50 3.85 5.16
C GLN A 108 0.43 5.35 4.86
N VAL A 109 -0.65 6.00 5.28
CA VAL A 109 -0.84 7.44 5.08
C VAL A 109 0.13 8.27 5.93
N ASN A 110 0.56 9.42 5.42
CA ASN A 110 1.45 10.30 6.17
C ASN A 110 0.65 11.17 7.16
N MET A 111 0.64 10.77 8.43
CA MET A 111 -0.12 11.43 9.50
C MET A 111 0.47 12.79 9.94
N HIS A 112 1.71 13.13 9.58
CA HIS A 112 2.39 14.31 10.12
C HIS A 112 2.23 15.54 9.19
N PRO A 113 1.46 16.57 9.58
CA PRO A 113 1.01 17.63 8.66
C PRO A 113 2.13 18.55 8.14
N LEU A 114 3.28 18.57 8.83
CA LEU A 114 4.46 19.36 8.48
C LEU A 114 5.57 18.51 7.84
N ASP A 115 5.36 17.20 7.63
CA ASP A 115 6.37 16.36 7.00
C ASP A 115 6.57 16.77 5.53
N GLY A 116 7.82 16.66 5.06
CA GLY A 116 8.25 17.13 3.75
C GLY A 116 8.33 18.64 3.58
N VAL A 117 7.67 19.47 4.41
CA VAL A 117 7.60 20.94 4.22
C VAL A 117 8.98 21.58 4.25
N VAL A 118 9.81 21.26 5.25
CA VAL A 118 11.22 21.65 5.32
C VAL A 118 12.09 20.41 5.14
N SER A 119 12.30 20.04 3.87
CA SER A 119 13.02 18.83 3.49
C SER A 119 14.04 19.07 2.37
N GLY A 120 14.85 18.05 2.06
CA GLY A 120 15.73 18.06 0.89
C GLY A 120 14.98 18.23 -0.44
N ASP A 121 13.73 17.77 -0.53
CA ASP A 121 12.87 17.95 -1.70
C ASP A 121 12.41 19.41 -1.84
N SER A 122 12.03 20.07 -0.74
CA SER A 122 11.73 21.51 -0.73
C SER A 122 12.97 22.33 -1.09
N ALA A 123 14.13 21.99 -0.52
CA ALA A 123 15.40 22.64 -0.83
C ALA A 123 15.79 22.48 -2.30
N LEU A 124 15.60 21.29 -2.89
CA LEU A 124 15.81 21.04 -4.31
C LEU A 124 14.89 21.88 -5.19
N HIS A 125 13.64 22.10 -4.77
CA HIS A 125 12.70 22.97 -5.48
C HIS A 125 13.10 24.46 -5.38
N VAL A 126 13.53 24.93 -4.21
CA VAL A 126 14.07 26.28 -4.01
C VAL A 126 15.33 26.51 -4.86
N LEU A 127 16.29 25.59 -4.83
CA LEU A 127 17.49 25.65 -5.68
C LEU A 127 17.10 25.65 -7.17
N GLY A 128 16.16 24.78 -7.56
CA GLY A 128 15.62 24.77 -8.91
C GLY A 128 15.00 26.11 -9.30
N SER A 129 14.32 26.78 -8.38
CA SER A 129 13.73 28.11 -8.60
C SER A 129 14.80 29.19 -8.79
N ILE A 130 15.85 29.17 -7.97
CA ILE A 130 17.00 30.10 -8.07
C ILE A 130 17.72 29.97 -9.42
N PHE A 131 17.88 28.75 -9.94
CA PHE A 131 18.52 28.49 -11.23
C PHE A 131 17.55 28.44 -12.43
N GLY A 132 16.27 28.84 -12.26
CA GLY A 132 15.27 28.85 -13.33
C GLY A 132 14.82 27.48 -13.84
N CYS A 133 15.21 26.38 -13.18
CA CYS A 133 14.89 25.00 -13.54
C CYS A 133 13.83 24.34 -12.64
N ALA A 134 13.07 25.11 -11.86
CA ALA A 134 11.95 24.61 -11.06
C ALA A 134 10.91 23.80 -11.86
N PRO A 135 10.56 24.15 -13.13
CA PRO A 135 9.69 23.29 -13.93
C PRO A 135 10.28 21.90 -14.18
N CYS A 136 11.60 21.77 -14.30
CA CYS A 136 12.27 20.46 -14.44
C CYS A 136 12.17 19.62 -13.15
N VAL A 137 12.15 20.27 -11.99
CA VAL A 137 11.94 19.59 -10.69
C VAL A 137 10.51 19.09 -10.57
N VAL A 138 9.51 19.91 -10.94
CA VAL A 138 8.08 19.53 -10.91
C VAL A 138 7.72 18.54 -12.02
N MET A 139 8.28 18.65 -13.22
CA MET A 139 8.16 17.63 -14.27
C MET A 139 8.63 16.25 -13.77
N ARG A 140 9.72 16.20 -12.98
CA ARG A 140 10.18 14.97 -12.31
C ARG A 140 9.27 14.53 -11.15
N GLY A 141 8.50 15.46 -10.57
CA GLY A 141 7.32 15.22 -9.72
C GLY A 141 6.31 14.38 -10.47
N ARG A 142 5.60 15.06 -11.37
CA ARG A 142 4.55 14.51 -12.21
C ARG A 142 4.91 13.20 -12.88
N ALA A 143 6.08 13.09 -13.52
CA ALA A 143 6.47 11.86 -14.21
C ALA A 143 6.63 10.65 -13.26
N HIS A 144 7.05 10.87 -12.00
CA HIS A 144 7.09 9.81 -10.99
C HIS A 144 5.68 9.49 -10.46
N THR A 145 4.89 10.53 -10.14
CA THR A 145 3.48 10.42 -9.74
C THR A 145 2.67 9.62 -10.77
N ARG A 146 2.83 9.91 -12.06
CA ARG A 146 2.20 9.17 -13.15
C ARG A 146 2.63 7.70 -13.21
N ARG A 147 3.93 7.40 -13.12
CA ARG A 147 4.41 6.01 -13.09
C ARG A 147 3.90 5.23 -11.87
N ARG A 148 3.73 5.88 -10.72
CA ARG A 148 3.16 5.25 -9.51
C ARG A 148 1.71 4.80 -9.73
N TYR A 149 0.90 5.66 -10.33
CA TYR A 149 -0.55 5.48 -10.47
C TYR A 149 -0.99 4.92 -11.82
N GLY A 150 -0.05 4.54 -12.70
CA GLY A 150 -0.32 4.05 -14.05
C GLY A 150 -0.98 5.11 -14.94
N ILE A 151 -0.59 6.38 -14.83
CA ILE A 151 -1.23 7.47 -15.57
C ILE A 151 -0.48 7.79 -16.86
N ALA A 152 -1.23 7.74 -17.97
CA ALA A 152 -0.75 7.98 -19.32
C ALA A 152 -0.09 9.36 -19.47
N GLY A 153 0.85 9.44 -20.43
CA GLY A 153 1.45 10.70 -20.87
C GLY A 153 2.98 10.68 -20.92
N ASN A 154 3.55 11.81 -21.30
CA ASN A 154 4.97 11.93 -21.62
C ASN A 154 5.62 13.15 -20.92
N GLY A 155 6.96 13.18 -20.91
CA GLY A 155 7.72 14.26 -20.28
C GLY A 155 7.52 15.64 -20.91
N CYS A 156 7.13 15.72 -22.20
CA CYS A 156 6.81 16.99 -22.84
C CYS A 156 5.51 17.58 -22.28
N GLY A 157 4.46 16.77 -22.14
CA GLY A 157 3.22 17.16 -21.46
C GLY A 157 3.45 17.59 -20.00
N ASP A 158 4.25 16.83 -19.25
CA ASP A 158 4.61 17.20 -17.88
C ASP A 158 5.40 18.52 -17.80
N CYS A 159 6.31 18.76 -18.76
CA CYS A 159 7.04 20.02 -18.89
C CYS A 159 6.09 21.19 -19.21
N CYS A 160 5.20 21.05 -20.19
CA CYS A 160 4.22 22.08 -20.54
C CYS A 160 3.33 22.44 -19.35
N VAL A 161 2.81 21.47 -18.60
CA VAL A 161 1.97 21.76 -17.41
C VAL A 161 2.81 22.40 -16.29
N ALA A 162 4.05 21.94 -16.05
CA ALA A 162 4.94 22.52 -15.04
C ALA A 162 5.41 23.95 -15.37
N CYS A 163 5.59 24.28 -16.66
CA CYS A 163 5.97 25.61 -17.14
C CYS A 163 4.78 26.58 -17.21
N CYS A 164 3.64 26.15 -17.78
CA CYS A 164 2.50 27.02 -18.03
C CYS A 164 1.59 27.19 -16.80
N CYS A 165 1.52 26.20 -15.90
CA CYS A 165 0.68 26.26 -14.70
C CYS A 165 1.24 25.46 -13.53
N HIS A 166 2.44 25.84 -13.08
CA HIS A 166 3.15 25.28 -11.93
C HIS A 166 2.30 24.98 -10.67
N PRO A 167 1.45 25.90 -10.16
CA PRO A 167 0.63 25.61 -8.98
C PRO A 167 -0.44 24.55 -9.24
N CYS A 168 -1.03 24.52 -10.44
CA CYS A 168 -1.99 23.48 -10.82
C CYS A 168 -1.31 22.12 -11.03
N ALA A 169 -0.07 22.09 -11.53
CA ALA A 169 0.75 20.88 -11.55
C ALA A 169 0.88 20.25 -10.15
N LEU A 170 1.29 21.06 -9.16
CA LEU A 170 1.48 20.62 -7.76
C LEU A 170 0.16 20.23 -7.07
N THR A 171 -0.93 20.94 -7.38
CA THR A 171 -2.26 20.65 -6.83
C THR A 171 -2.81 19.34 -7.39
N GLN A 172 -2.67 19.10 -8.70
CA GLN A 172 -3.10 17.84 -9.32
C GLN A 172 -2.32 16.65 -8.75
N GLU A 173 -1.01 16.79 -8.51
CA GLU A 173 -0.23 15.75 -7.81
C GLU A 173 -0.75 15.54 -6.37
N SER A 174 -1.03 16.60 -5.61
CA SER A 174 -1.56 16.49 -4.23
C SER A 174 -2.88 15.73 -4.16
N LEU A 175 -3.80 16.03 -5.10
CA LEU A 175 -5.10 15.38 -5.22
C LEU A 175 -4.98 13.90 -5.60
N GLU A 176 -4.06 13.55 -6.51
CA GLU A 176 -3.85 12.15 -6.92
C GLU A 176 -3.29 11.31 -5.76
N ILE A 177 -2.42 11.89 -4.93
CA ILE A 177 -1.90 11.28 -3.71
C ILE A 177 -3.01 11.12 -2.66
N GLU A 178 -3.88 12.12 -2.54
CA GLU A 178 -4.99 12.08 -1.58
C GLU A 178 -5.97 10.94 -1.88
N LEU A 179 -6.18 10.59 -3.16
CA LEU A 179 -7.03 9.47 -3.55
C LEU A 179 -6.44 8.11 -3.12
N GLU A 180 -5.11 7.93 -3.14
CA GLU A 180 -4.49 6.73 -2.55
C GLU A 180 -4.59 6.75 -1.02
N GLU A 181 -4.36 7.92 -0.39
CA GLU A 181 -4.52 8.08 1.06
C GLU A 181 -5.96 7.81 1.54
N GLN A 182 -6.97 8.21 0.77
CA GLN A 182 -8.39 7.92 1.03
C GLN A 182 -8.68 6.41 0.87
N SER A 183 -8.15 5.76 -0.18
CA SER A 183 -8.35 4.31 -0.38
C SER A 183 -7.77 3.44 0.76
N ILE A 184 -6.66 3.88 1.37
CA ILE A 184 -6.09 3.28 2.57
C ILE A 184 -6.90 3.72 3.81
N GLY A 185 -7.27 4.99 3.85
CA GLY A 185 -8.02 5.64 4.92
C GLY A 185 -9.38 4.99 5.18
N ASP A 186 -10.12 4.57 4.16
CA ASP A 186 -11.39 3.84 4.31
C ASP A 186 -11.20 2.46 4.97
N GLY A 187 -10.04 1.82 4.78
CA GLY A 187 -9.62 0.64 5.54
C GLY A 187 -9.26 0.94 7.00
N HIS A 188 -8.89 2.18 7.32
CA HIS A 188 -8.50 2.65 8.65
C HIS A 188 -9.59 3.52 9.34
N ALA A 189 -10.71 3.80 8.69
CA ALA A 189 -11.80 4.64 9.23
C ALA A 189 -12.44 4.02 10.48
N GLY A 190 -12.43 2.69 10.59
CA GLY A 190 -12.79 1.98 11.83
C GLY A 190 -11.83 2.20 13.00
N SER A 191 -10.59 2.66 12.76
CA SER A 191 -9.57 2.89 13.80
C SER A 191 -9.59 4.33 14.32
N TRP A 192 -9.59 5.34 13.44
CA TRP A 192 -9.63 6.74 13.86
C TRP A 192 -10.99 7.12 14.49
N GLY A 193 -12.10 6.62 13.94
CA GLY A 193 -13.42 6.79 14.55
C GLY A 193 -13.49 6.21 15.96
N ALA A 194 -12.92 5.01 16.18
CA ALA A 194 -12.85 4.38 17.50
C ALA A 194 -11.94 5.14 18.48
N MET A 195 -10.80 5.67 18.03
CA MET A 195 -9.87 6.40 18.89
C MET A 195 -10.41 7.76 19.35
N VAL A 196 -11.25 8.42 18.54
CA VAL A 196 -11.93 9.68 18.90
C VAL A 196 -13.23 9.42 19.68
N ALA A 197 -13.97 8.34 19.39
CA ALA A 197 -15.19 7.97 20.13
C ALA A 197 -14.90 7.37 21.51
N GLY A 198 -13.75 6.71 21.70
CA GLY A 198 -13.35 6.04 22.95
C GLY A 198 -12.92 6.95 24.09
N LYS A 199 -13.19 8.26 24.03
CA LYS A 199 -12.84 9.23 25.09
C LYS A 199 -14.05 10.05 25.54
N ARG A 200 -14.97 9.37 26.23
CA ARG A 200 -16.02 9.93 27.08
C ARG A 200 -16.06 9.18 28.40
#